data_AF-A0AAN7JP29-F1
#
_entry.id   AF-A0AAN7JP29-F1
#
_cell.length_a   1.000
_cell.length_b   1.000
_cell.length_c   1.000
_cell.angle_alpha   90.00
_cell.angle_beta   90.00
_cell.angle_gamma   90.00
#
_symmetry.space_group_name_H-M   'P 1'
#
loop_
_entity.id
_entity.type
_entity.pdbx_description
1 polymer ?
#
loop_
_entity_poly.entity_id
_entity_poly.type
_entity_poly.pdbx_seq_one_letter_code
_entity_poly.pdbx_strand_id
1 'polypeptide(L)'
;MGHLDGGHFCEELQNGVQLEDPKSLAMQDAVRVLLQGLGEDVTREGLRNTPLRVAKAFREGTRGYQQKAKDIIQGALFPEAGLDKSIGNAGGVGGLVVVRDLDLFSYCESCLLPFRVKCHVGYVPSGQRVVGLSKLSRVSEVFAKRLQEPQRLADEICSALQSGIKPSGVAILLQCSHLRFPSLESVLLHSNHEVWSETAVTSGTGIFKNVDSNSWGDLISLLKFRGFSIKKSPTTSDCWCPFQISPSPSAIACTTVGANLPMVSAVTKIIEVLGERAFGDSGPVCSLADELQKCQVQYEGERYGLL
;
A
#
# COMPACT_ATOMS: atom_id res chain seq x y z
N MET A 1 -23.04 7.06 -50.09
CA MET A 1 -23.33 8.49 -49.86
C MET A 1 -23.98 8.63 -48.49
N GLY A 2 -23.50 9.56 -47.65
CA GLY A 2 -24.04 9.89 -46.32
C GLY A 2 -23.25 9.24 -45.17
N HIS A 3 -22.07 9.72 -44.79
CA HIS A 3 -21.72 10.95 -44.04
C HIS A 3 -21.76 10.73 -42.51
N LEU A 4 -20.61 10.97 -41.90
CA LEU A 4 -20.28 10.82 -40.48
C LEU A 4 -21.04 11.87 -39.66
N ASP A 5 -21.43 11.51 -38.44
CA ASP A 5 -21.40 12.46 -37.34
C ASP A 5 -20.74 11.80 -36.14
N GLY A 6 -19.45 12.13 -35.99
CA GLY A 6 -18.68 11.91 -34.79
C GLY A 6 -18.88 13.10 -33.87
N GLY A 7 -19.27 12.85 -32.64
CA GLY A 7 -19.32 13.88 -31.62
C GLY A 7 -20.43 13.66 -30.60
N HIS A 8 -20.23 12.72 -29.68
CA HIS A 8 -20.80 12.81 -28.33
C HIS A 8 -20.22 11.71 -27.43
N PHE A 9 -18.92 11.81 -27.12
CA PHE A 9 -18.33 11.09 -25.99
C PHE A 9 -17.21 11.94 -25.35
N CYS A 10 -17.55 13.20 -25.03
CA CYS A 10 -16.73 14.06 -24.18
C CYS A 10 -17.61 14.73 -23.13
N GLU A 11 -18.02 13.95 -22.15
CA GLU A 11 -18.34 14.45 -20.80
C GLU A 11 -17.72 13.49 -19.77
N GLU A 12 -16.38 13.34 -19.82
CA GLU A 12 -15.63 12.91 -18.65
C GLU A 12 -15.14 14.15 -17.89
N LEU A 13 -16.06 14.82 -17.19
CA LEU A 13 -15.74 15.72 -16.10
C LEU A 13 -16.18 15.07 -14.80
N GLN A 14 -15.28 14.31 -14.18
CA GLN A 14 -15.16 14.14 -12.72
C GLN A 14 -13.97 13.23 -12.42
N ASN A 15 -12.77 13.80 -12.51
CA ASN A 15 -11.60 13.48 -11.70
C ASN A 15 -10.54 14.48 -12.14
N GLY A 16 -10.13 15.39 -11.26
CA GLY A 16 -9.26 16.55 -11.52
C GLY A 16 -7.83 16.23 -11.94
N VAL A 17 -7.64 15.20 -12.74
CA VAL A 17 -6.37 14.85 -13.38
C VAL A 17 -6.32 15.62 -14.69
N GLN A 18 -5.57 16.73 -14.70
CA GLN A 18 -5.23 17.41 -15.95
C GLN A 18 -4.49 16.40 -16.86
N LEU A 19 -5.04 16.20 -18.06
CA LEU A 19 -4.53 15.27 -19.08
C LEU A 19 -3.10 15.61 -19.54
N GLU A 20 -2.63 16.82 -19.25
CA GLU A 20 -1.32 17.36 -19.65
C GLU A 20 -0.34 17.52 -18.48
N ASP A 21 -0.52 16.79 -17.39
CA ASP A 21 0.50 16.75 -16.32
C ASP A 21 1.77 16.03 -16.82
N PRO A 22 2.97 16.65 -16.75
CA PRO A 22 4.23 16.02 -17.17
C PRO A 22 4.49 14.65 -16.53
N LYS A 23 4.06 14.45 -15.28
CA LYS A 23 4.16 13.13 -14.62
C LYS A 23 3.29 12.09 -15.29
N SER A 24 2.10 12.48 -15.75
CA SER A 24 1.17 11.60 -16.46
C SER A 24 1.74 11.15 -17.80
N LEU A 25 2.47 12.02 -18.50
CA LEU A 25 3.12 11.68 -19.76
C LEU A 25 4.26 10.66 -19.53
N ALA A 26 5.11 10.90 -18.54
CA ALA A 26 6.20 9.97 -18.18
C ALA A 26 5.68 8.56 -17.82
N MET A 27 4.56 8.47 -17.07
CA MET A 27 3.93 7.19 -16.76
C MET A 27 3.41 6.48 -18.02
N GLN A 28 2.79 7.22 -18.94
CA GLN A 28 2.32 6.66 -20.20
C GLN A 28 3.48 6.10 -21.03
N ASP A 29 4.58 6.83 -21.13
CA ASP A 29 5.79 6.38 -21.83
C ASP A 29 6.33 5.09 -21.23
N ALA A 30 6.42 5.02 -19.90
CA ALA A 30 6.85 3.82 -19.20
C ALA A 30 5.92 2.61 -19.46
N VAL A 31 4.61 2.82 -19.49
CA VAL A 31 3.65 1.75 -19.80
C VAL A 31 3.79 1.26 -21.24
N ARG A 32 4.11 2.13 -22.20
CA ARG A 32 4.39 1.69 -23.59
C ARG A 32 5.61 0.79 -23.64
N VAL A 33 6.68 1.15 -22.94
CA VAL A 33 7.89 0.32 -22.83
C VAL A 33 7.57 -1.02 -22.16
N LEU A 34 6.76 -1.02 -21.10
CA LEU A 34 6.32 -2.25 -20.44
C LEU A 34 5.55 -3.17 -21.40
N LEU A 35 4.58 -2.63 -22.15
CA LEU A 35 3.80 -3.41 -23.13
C LEU A 35 4.70 -4.01 -24.21
N GLN A 36 5.67 -3.24 -24.73
CA GLN A 36 6.65 -3.74 -25.68
C GLN A 36 7.52 -4.86 -25.07
N GLY A 37 7.94 -4.71 -23.81
CA GLY A 37 8.69 -5.72 -23.07
C GLY A 37 7.91 -7.03 -22.85
N LEU A 38 6.58 -6.96 -22.80
CA LEU A 38 5.69 -8.12 -22.76
C LEU A 38 5.47 -8.77 -24.15
N GLY A 39 6.01 -8.18 -25.23
CA GLY A 39 5.82 -8.65 -26.60
C GLY A 39 4.47 -8.24 -27.23
N GLU A 40 3.76 -7.27 -26.66
CA GLU A 40 2.48 -6.80 -27.17
C GLU A 40 2.62 -5.70 -28.23
N ASP A 41 1.65 -5.64 -29.16
CA ASP A 41 1.51 -4.54 -30.12
C ASP A 41 0.77 -3.36 -29.47
N VAL A 42 1.51 -2.31 -29.12
CA VAL A 42 0.99 -1.07 -28.52
C VAL A 42 0.00 -0.34 -29.45
N THR A 43 0.07 -0.59 -30.76
CA THR A 43 -0.82 0.05 -31.75
C THR A 43 -2.13 -0.72 -31.96
N ARG A 44 -2.29 -1.91 -31.36
CA ARG A 44 -3.53 -2.68 -31.38
C ARG A 44 -4.66 -1.88 -30.74
N GLU A 45 -5.85 -1.93 -31.34
CA GLU A 45 -7.03 -1.14 -30.94
C GLU A 45 -7.27 -1.13 -29.42
N GLY A 46 -7.24 -2.31 -28.77
CA GLY A 46 -7.46 -2.43 -27.33
C GLY A 46 -6.37 -1.80 -26.45
N LEU A 47 -5.14 -1.64 -26.96
CA LEU A 47 -3.98 -1.16 -26.20
C LEU A 47 -3.61 0.30 -26.47
N ARG A 48 -4.10 0.91 -27.56
CA ARG A 48 -3.81 2.31 -27.92
C ARG A 48 -3.96 3.29 -26.75
N ASN A 49 -5.04 3.14 -25.99
CA ASN A 49 -5.35 4.00 -24.82
C ASN A 49 -4.96 3.37 -23.47
N THR A 50 -4.36 2.17 -23.46
CA THR A 50 -3.92 1.50 -22.21
C THR A 50 -2.92 2.35 -21.42
N PRO A 51 -1.89 2.98 -22.02
CA PRO A 51 -0.96 3.83 -21.27
C PRO A 51 -1.66 4.91 -20.45
N LEU A 52 -2.61 5.61 -21.05
CA LEU A 52 -3.37 6.67 -20.39
C LEU A 52 -4.25 6.10 -19.26
N ARG A 53 -4.96 5.00 -19.51
CA ARG A 53 -5.81 4.34 -18.50
C ARG A 53 -4.99 3.86 -17.30
N VAL A 54 -3.82 3.29 -17.55
CA VAL A 54 -2.90 2.82 -16.50
C VAL A 54 -2.38 4.01 -15.68
N ALA A 55 -1.94 5.09 -16.32
CA ALA A 55 -1.51 6.30 -15.62
C ALA A 55 -2.62 6.88 -14.74
N LYS A 56 -3.85 6.99 -15.25
CA LYS A 56 -5.03 7.46 -14.49
C LYS A 56 -5.31 6.55 -13.28
N ALA A 57 -5.28 5.23 -13.47
CA ALA A 57 -5.52 4.25 -12.42
C ALA A 57 -4.48 4.33 -11.30
N PHE A 58 -3.18 4.34 -11.63
CA PHE A 58 -2.12 4.44 -10.64
C PHE A 58 -2.18 5.78 -9.88
N ARG A 59 -2.43 6.90 -10.56
CA ARG A 59 -2.56 8.19 -9.88
C ARG A 59 -3.70 8.22 -8.88
N GLU A 60 -4.85 7.68 -9.26
CA GLU A 60 -6.00 7.59 -8.37
C GLU A 60 -5.73 6.64 -7.19
N GLY A 61 -5.14 5.49 -7.45
CA GLY A 61 -4.82 4.52 -6.40
C GLY A 61 -3.62 4.90 -5.53
N THR A 62 -2.82 5.89 -5.92
CA THR A 62 -1.67 6.41 -5.13
C THR A 62 -1.88 7.86 -4.65
N ARG A 63 -3.11 8.39 -4.75
CA ARG A 63 -3.44 9.77 -4.34
C ARG A 63 -3.14 10.06 -2.86
N GLY A 64 -3.04 9.02 -2.02
CA GLY A 64 -2.77 9.12 -0.60
C GLY A 64 -1.40 9.71 -0.25
N TYR A 65 -0.44 9.72 -1.18
CA TYR A 65 0.84 10.43 -1.00
C TYR A 65 0.66 11.96 -0.93
N GLN A 66 -0.38 12.50 -1.57
CA GLN A 66 -0.64 13.94 -1.61
C GLN A 66 -1.57 14.42 -0.47
N GLN A 67 -2.05 13.48 0.36
CA GLN A 67 -2.99 13.73 1.43
C GLN A 67 -2.29 13.67 2.80
N LYS A 68 -2.70 14.56 3.71
CA LYS A 68 -2.20 14.60 5.09
C LYS A 68 -3.29 14.12 6.05
N ALA A 69 -3.05 12.98 6.71
CA ALA A 69 -4.00 12.43 7.68
C ALA A 69 -4.31 13.40 8.83
N LYS A 70 -3.32 14.20 9.26
CA LYS A 70 -3.47 15.19 10.34
C LYS A 70 -4.59 16.21 10.05
N ASP A 71 -4.65 16.71 8.82
CA ASP A 71 -5.63 17.74 8.41
C ASP A 71 -7.06 17.17 8.45
N ILE A 72 -7.22 15.88 8.12
CA ILE A 72 -8.50 15.17 8.18
C ILE A 72 -9.01 15.02 9.62
N ILE A 73 -8.10 14.73 10.57
CA ILE A 73 -8.43 14.50 11.97
C ILE A 73 -8.75 15.83 12.69
N GLN A 74 -7.94 16.87 12.47
CA GLN A 74 -8.06 18.15 13.17
C GLN A 74 -9.38 18.86 12.93
N GLY A 75 -9.99 18.71 11.76
CA GLY A 75 -11.26 19.34 11.43
C GLY A 75 -12.51 18.70 12.05
N ALA A 76 -12.39 17.68 12.90
CA ALA A 76 -13.53 16.86 13.34
C ALA A 76 -13.35 16.22 14.73
N LEU A 77 -12.63 16.89 15.63
CA LEU A 77 -12.62 16.56 17.04
C LEU A 77 -13.85 17.19 17.70
N PHE A 78 -14.78 16.35 18.15
CA PHE A 78 -15.97 16.80 18.86
C PHE A 78 -15.81 16.54 20.35
N PRO A 79 -16.35 17.42 21.22
CA PRO A 79 -16.59 17.03 22.60
C PRO A 79 -17.54 15.84 22.64
N GLU A 80 -17.26 14.87 23.51
CA GLU A 80 -18.06 13.66 23.71
C GLU A 80 -19.53 14.01 24.03
N ALA A 81 -20.48 13.44 23.28
CA ALA A 81 -21.91 13.66 23.53
C ALA A 81 -22.37 12.84 24.75
N GLY A 82 -22.99 13.50 25.75
CA GLY A 82 -23.41 12.86 27.00
C GLY A 82 -22.95 13.57 28.29
N LEU A 83 -22.34 14.76 28.17
CA LEU A 83 -21.97 15.60 29.32
C LEU A 83 -23.13 16.38 29.95
N ASP A 84 -24.37 16.18 29.49
CA ASP A 84 -25.52 16.52 30.32
C ASP A 84 -25.86 15.31 31.20
N LYS A 85 -25.72 15.47 32.52
CA LYS A 85 -25.93 14.42 33.54
C LYS A 85 -27.36 13.86 33.55
N SER A 86 -28.23 14.33 32.66
CA SER A 86 -29.66 14.05 32.61
C SER A 86 -30.09 13.01 31.57
N ILE A 87 -29.27 12.65 30.58
CA ILE A 87 -29.72 11.81 29.45
C ILE A 87 -28.81 10.58 29.31
N GLY A 88 -29.26 9.47 29.92
CA GLY A 88 -28.98 8.09 29.54
C GLY A 88 -27.52 7.67 29.26
N ASN A 89 -27.00 6.74 30.06
CA ASN A 89 -25.72 6.04 29.90
C ASN A 89 -25.64 5.12 28.66
N ALA A 90 -25.98 5.60 27.46
CA ALA A 90 -25.96 4.79 26.24
C ALA A 90 -24.57 4.71 25.58
N GLY A 91 -23.53 5.32 26.17
CA GLY A 91 -22.15 5.26 25.67
C GLY A 91 -21.14 5.68 26.73
N GLY A 92 -21.02 4.90 27.80
CA GLY A 92 -20.25 5.22 29.01
C GLY A 92 -18.88 5.88 28.76
N VAL A 93 -18.64 6.91 29.57
CA VAL A 93 -17.38 7.66 29.67
C VAL A 93 -16.17 6.71 29.62
N GLY A 94 -15.31 6.84 28.60
CA GLY A 94 -14.07 6.06 28.47
C GLY A 94 -14.21 4.64 27.91
N GLY A 95 -15.35 4.30 27.29
CA GLY A 95 -15.55 3.02 26.62
C GLY A 95 -14.75 2.84 25.31
N LEU A 96 -14.60 1.59 24.89
CA LEU A 96 -13.96 1.22 23.61
C LEU A 96 -14.86 1.60 22.42
N VAL A 97 -14.34 2.44 21.53
CA VAL A 97 -14.99 2.77 20.25
C VAL A 97 -14.42 1.84 19.17
N VAL A 98 -15.29 1.14 18.45
CA VAL A 98 -14.90 0.22 17.38
C VAL A 98 -15.58 0.60 16.06
N VAL A 99 -14.77 0.76 15.02
CA VAL A 99 -15.19 0.82 13.62
C VAL A 99 -14.64 -0.42 12.92
N ARG A 100 -15.49 -1.12 12.19
CA ARG A 100 -15.15 -2.41 11.57
C ARG A 100 -15.64 -2.47 10.14
N ASP A 101 -15.12 -3.46 9.41
CA ASP A 101 -15.52 -3.77 8.04
C ASP A 101 -15.28 -2.58 7.08
N LEU A 102 -14.18 -1.85 7.27
CA LEU A 102 -13.75 -0.82 6.34
C LEU A 102 -13.09 -1.49 5.13
N ASP A 103 -13.81 -1.54 4.01
CA ASP A 103 -13.27 -2.04 2.75
C ASP A 103 -12.34 -1.02 2.09
N LEU A 104 -11.08 -1.38 1.97
CA LEU A 104 -10.01 -0.59 1.38
C LEU A 104 -9.28 -1.40 0.31
N PHE A 105 -8.57 -0.70 -0.58
CA PHE A 105 -7.71 -1.30 -1.59
C PHE A 105 -6.38 -0.55 -1.61
N SER A 106 -5.29 -1.29 -1.78
CA SER A 106 -3.93 -0.77 -1.86
C SER A 106 -3.16 -1.50 -2.95
N TYR A 107 -2.01 -0.97 -3.34
CA TYR A 107 -1.06 -1.66 -4.21
C TYR A 107 0.06 -2.29 -3.38
N CYS A 108 0.46 -3.51 -3.71
CA CYS A 108 1.60 -4.16 -3.07
C CYS A 108 2.89 -3.53 -3.59
N GLU A 109 3.75 -3.05 -2.70
CA GLU A 109 4.99 -2.38 -3.11
C GLU A 109 5.98 -3.31 -3.84
N SER A 110 5.96 -4.61 -3.57
CA SER A 110 6.91 -5.57 -4.15
C SER A 110 6.54 -6.07 -5.55
N CYS A 111 5.29 -5.94 -5.97
CA CYS A 111 4.84 -6.41 -7.28
C CYS A 111 3.84 -5.49 -8.01
N LEU A 112 3.47 -4.36 -7.41
CA LEU A 112 2.51 -3.37 -7.93
C LEU A 112 1.09 -3.90 -8.19
N LEU A 113 0.78 -5.13 -7.79
CA LEU A 113 -0.56 -5.68 -7.91
C LEU A 113 -1.47 -5.14 -6.79
N PRO A 114 -2.76 -4.92 -7.08
CA PRO A 114 -3.71 -4.50 -6.06
C PRO A 114 -4.00 -5.64 -5.09
N PHE A 115 -4.16 -5.29 -3.81
CA PHE A 115 -4.67 -6.19 -2.77
C PHE A 115 -5.83 -5.53 -2.02
N ARG A 116 -6.78 -6.36 -1.58
CA ARG A 116 -7.92 -5.92 -0.78
C ARG A 116 -7.53 -5.89 0.69
N VAL A 117 -8.05 -4.91 1.42
CA VAL A 117 -7.86 -4.76 2.86
C VAL A 117 -9.22 -4.57 3.52
N LYS A 118 -9.55 -5.41 4.50
CA LYS A 118 -10.60 -5.13 5.48
C LYS A 118 -9.95 -4.58 6.72
N CYS A 119 -10.22 -3.31 7.02
CA CYS A 119 -9.64 -2.62 8.17
C CYS A 119 -10.67 -2.55 9.32
N HIS A 120 -10.19 -2.87 10.51
CA HIS A 120 -10.89 -2.70 11.78
C HIS A 120 -10.07 -1.79 12.67
N VAL A 121 -10.72 -0.78 13.23
CA VAL A 121 -10.14 0.28 14.06
C VAL A 121 -10.83 0.26 15.41
N GLY A 122 -10.07 0.04 16.47
CA GLY A 122 -10.50 0.23 17.86
C GLY A 122 -9.71 1.37 18.50
N TYR A 123 -10.35 2.21 19.30
CA TYR A 123 -9.62 3.16 20.15
C TYR A 123 -10.39 3.48 21.42
N VAL A 124 -9.67 3.86 22.47
CA VAL A 124 -10.27 4.34 23.73
C VAL A 124 -10.03 5.85 23.86
N PRO A 125 -11.07 6.67 23.72
CA PRO A 125 -10.97 8.13 23.85
C PRO A 125 -10.32 8.55 25.17
N SER A 126 -9.62 9.69 25.14
CA SER A 126 -9.07 10.34 26.33
C SER A 126 -9.41 11.82 26.31
N GLY A 127 -9.74 12.39 27.47
CA GLY A 127 -10.01 13.82 27.61
C GLY A 127 -11.27 14.32 26.88
N GLN A 128 -12.37 13.54 26.92
CA GLN A 128 -13.72 13.91 26.44
C GLN A 128 -13.78 14.33 24.97
N ARG A 129 -12.87 13.81 24.12
CA ARG A 129 -12.84 14.09 22.69
C ARG A 129 -13.05 12.82 21.90
N VAL A 130 -14.03 12.85 21.00
CA VAL A 130 -14.38 11.75 20.10
C VAL A 130 -14.21 12.21 18.67
N VAL A 131 -13.67 11.32 17.83
CA VAL A 131 -13.59 11.54 16.38
C VAL A 131 -14.82 10.97 15.69
N GLY A 132 -15.37 11.74 14.76
CA GLY A 132 -16.45 11.26 13.90
C GLY A 132 -16.04 10.02 13.10
N LEU A 133 -16.88 8.98 13.10
CA LEU A 133 -16.59 7.66 12.52
C LEU A 133 -16.12 7.74 11.05
N SER A 134 -16.69 8.66 10.27
CA SER A 134 -16.33 8.89 8.84
C SER A 134 -14.92 9.43 8.63
N LYS A 135 -14.22 9.88 9.68
CA LYS A 135 -12.84 10.35 9.59
C LYS A 135 -11.84 9.23 9.80
N LEU A 136 -12.18 8.23 10.60
CA LEU A 136 -11.36 7.03 10.77
C LEU A 136 -11.20 6.31 9.43
N SER A 137 -12.29 6.13 8.69
CA SER A 137 -12.24 5.54 7.33
C SER A 137 -11.40 6.36 6.36
N ARG A 138 -11.55 7.68 6.36
CA ARG A 138 -10.76 8.58 5.50
C ARG A 138 -9.27 8.55 5.82
N VAL A 139 -8.90 8.51 7.10
CA VAL A 139 -7.49 8.37 7.51
C VAL A 139 -6.93 7.04 7.04
N SER A 140 -7.65 5.94 7.23
CA SER A 140 -7.23 4.64 6.70
C SER A 140 -7.08 4.65 5.18
N GLU A 141 -7.96 5.35 4.46
CA GLU A 141 -7.88 5.50 3.01
C GLU A 141 -6.63 6.28 2.54
N VAL A 142 -6.21 7.32 3.26
CA VAL A 142 -4.97 8.07 2.95
C VAL A 142 -3.76 7.14 2.85
N PHE A 143 -3.65 6.18 3.76
CA PHE A 143 -2.53 5.24 3.77
C PHE A 143 -2.74 4.07 2.82
N ALA A 144 -3.98 3.58 2.66
CA ALA A 144 -4.29 2.52 1.70
C ALA A 144 -4.11 2.97 0.24
N LYS A 145 -4.26 4.27 -0.08
CA LYS A 145 -4.03 4.80 -1.42
C LYS A 145 -2.55 5.09 -1.68
N ARG A 146 -1.69 4.08 -1.47
CA ARG A 146 -0.22 4.10 -1.63
C ARG A 146 0.28 2.73 -2.10
N LEU A 147 1.58 2.63 -2.36
CA LEU A 147 2.27 1.34 -2.41
C LEU A 147 2.54 0.91 -0.95
N GLN A 148 2.17 -0.32 -0.59
CA GLN A 148 2.14 -0.76 0.80
C GLN A 148 2.55 -2.22 0.98
N GLU A 149 2.99 -2.50 2.20
CA GLU A 149 3.05 -3.81 2.84
C GLU A 149 2.02 -3.83 3.99
N PRO A 150 1.30 -4.94 4.25
CA PRO A 150 0.23 -4.98 5.26
C PRO A 150 0.61 -4.48 6.65
N GLN A 151 1.75 -4.92 7.20
CA GLN A 151 2.17 -4.51 8.54
C GLN A 151 2.47 -3.01 8.58
N ARG A 152 3.18 -2.48 7.59
CA ARG A 152 3.43 -1.04 7.46
C ARG A 152 2.12 -0.24 7.40
N LEU A 153 1.17 -0.67 6.59
CA LEU A 153 -0.15 -0.03 6.48
C LEU A 153 -0.85 0.01 7.86
N ALA A 154 -0.81 -1.07 8.62
CA ALA A 154 -1.40 -1.12 9.96
C ALA A 154 -0.73 -0.12 10.92
N ASP A 155 0.61 -0.08 10.90
CA ASP A 155 1.41 0.79 11.78
C ASP A 155 1.25 2.28 11.45
N GLU A 156 1.22 2.64 10.16
CA GLU A 156 0.99 4.02 9.72
C GLU A 156 -0.38 4.54 10.15
N ILE A 157 -1.44 3.74 9.95
CA ILE A 157 -2.80 4.10 10.38
C ILE A 157 -2.83 4.25 11.91
N CYS A 158 -2.27 3.29 12.65
CA CYS A 158 -2.25 3.28 14.10
C CYS A 158 -1.55 4.54 14.65
N SER A 159 -0.36 4.85 14.13
CA SER A 159 0.43 6.01 14.52
C SER A 159 -0.25 7.33 14.18
N ALA A 160 -0.86 7.45 13.00
CA ALA A 160 -1.58 8.65 12.59
C ALA A 160 -2.79 8.94 13.48
N LEU A 161 -3.56 7.90 13.84
CA LEU A 161 -4.70 8.03 14.75
C LEU A 161 -4.23 8.34 16.18
N GLN A 162 -3.19 7.67 16.67
CA GLN A 162 -2.65 7.93 18.01
C GLN A 162 -2.14 9.37 18.13
N SER A 163 -1.40 9.87 17.14
CA SER A 163 -0.85 11.24 17.15
C SER A 163 -1.91 12.33 16.93
N GLY A 164 -2.91 12.06 16.09
CA GLY A 164 -3.97 13.02 15.77
C GLY A 164 -5.05 13.13 16.84
N ILE A 165 -5.49 12.00 17.40
CA ILE A 165 -6.58 11.93 18.38
C ILE A 165 -6.04 12.05 19.82
N LYS A 166 -4.81 11.56 20.06
CA LYS A 166 -4.21 11.37 21.39
C LYS A 166 -5.10 10.57 22.35
N PRO A 167 -5.60 9.39 21.95
CA PRO A 167 -6.40 8.54 22.79
C PRO A 167 -5.53 7.79 23.82
N SER A 168 -6.17 7.10 24.76
CA SER A 168 -5.50 6.20 25.70
C SER A 168 -4.83 5.02 24.99
N GLY A 169 -5.34 4.65 23.81
CA GLY A 169 -4.70 3.75 22.88
C GLY A 169 -5.51 3.53 21.62
N VAL A 170 -4.85 3.07 20.56
CA VAL A 170 -5.44 2.66 19.28
C VAL A 170 -5.04 1.22 18.97
N ALA A 171 -5.96 0.45 18.42
CA ALA A 171 -5.74 -0.88 17.87
C ALA A 171 -6.22 -0.92 16.42
N ILE A 172 -5.38 -1.43 15.54
CA ILE A 172 -5.67 -1.68 14.13
C ILE A 172 -5.53 -3.16 13.87
N LEU A 173 -6.52 -3.73 13.20
CA LEU A 173 -6.50 -5.10 12.71
C LEU A 173 -6.87 -5.04 11.23
N LEU A 174 -5.97 -5.53 10.38
CA LEU A 174 -6.20 -5.63 8.95
C LEU A 174 -6.30 -7.09 8.55
N GLN A 175 -7.28 -7.41 7.71
CA GLN A 175 -7.29 -8.63 6.93
C GLN A 175 -7.01 -8.26 5.48
N CYS A 176 -5.92 -8.78 4.94
CA CYS A 176 -5.53 -8.48 3.57
C CYS A 176 -5.74 -9.73 2.71
N SER A 177 -6.12 -9.52 1.46
CA SER A 177 -6.23 -10.57 0.43
C SER A 177 -5.46 -10.11 -0.81
N HIS A 178 -4.40 -10.83 -1.17
CA HIS A 178 -3.56 -10.55 -2.33
C HIS A 178 -3.83 -11.54 -3.46
N LEU A 179 -3.93 -11.04 -4.69
CA LEU A 179 -4.13 -11.89 -5.86
C LEU A 179 -2.90 -12.77 -6.10
N ARG A 180 -3.10 -14.06 -6.32
CA ARG A 180 -2.10 -15.02 -6.77
C ARG A 180 -2.50 -15.53 -8.15
N PHE A 181 -1.61 -15.45 -9.13
CA PHE A 181 -1.84 -16.15 -10.39
C PHE A 181 -1.67 -17.66 -10.15
N PRO A 182 -2.66 -18.49 -10.51
CA PRO A 182 -2.52 -19.93 -10.36
C PRO A 182 -1.41 -20.42 -11.30
N SER A 183 -0.45 -21.17 -10.78
CA SER A 183 0.51 -21.91 -11.60
C SER A 183 -0.14 -23.18 -12.14
N LEU A 184 0.33 -23.69 -13.29
CA LEU A 184 -0.14 -24.96 -13.86
C LEU A 184 -0.08 -26.11 -12.82
N GLU A 185 0.96 -26.12 -12.01
CA GLU A 185 1.14 -27.07 -10.90
C GLU A 185 0.07 -26.91 -9.81
N SER A 186 -0.29 -25.68 -9.43
CA SER A 186 -1.35 -25.43 -8.45
C SER A 186 -2.74 -25.87 -8.94
N VAL A 187 -3.01 -25.73 -10.24
CA VAL A 187 -4.27 -26.15 -10.88
C VAL A 187 -4.40 -27.67 -10.92
N LEU A 188 -3.29 -28.39 -11.10
CA LEU A 188 -3.29 -29.84 -11.18
C LEU A 188 -3.32 -30.52 -9.81
N LEU A 189 -2.72 -29.90 -8.78
CA LEU A 189 -2.56 -30.52 -7.45
C LEU A 189 -3.61 -30.10 -6.41
N HIS A 190 -4.31 -28.98 -6.59
CA HIS A 190 -5.27 -28.47 -5.61
C HIS A 190 -6.65 -28.28 -6.26
N SER A 191 -7.64 -29.07 -5.82
CA SER A 191 -9.04 -28.94 -6.26
C SER A 191 -9.74 -27.67 -5.73
N ASN A 192 -9.13 -27.02 -4.72
CA ASN A 192 -9.59 -25.75 -4.19
C ASN A 192 -8.78 -24.61 -4.81
N HIS A 193 -9.39 -23.93 -5.78
CA HIS A 193 -8.86 -22.73 -6.43
C HIS A 193 -8.80 -21.52 -5.49
N GLU A 194 -8.05 -21.57 -4.38
CA GLU A 194 -7.80 -20.37 -3.57
C GLU A 194 -6.82 -19.46 -4.30
N VAL A 195 -7.40 -18.59 -5.15
CA VAL A 195 -6.70 -17.56 -5.95
C VAL A 195 -6.15 -16.43 -5.08
N TRP A 196 -6.49 -16.40 -3.79
CA TRP A 196 -6.13 -15.34 -2.86
C TRP A 196 -5.19 -15.83 -1.77
N SER A 197 -4.10 -15.10 -1.57
CA SER A 197 -3.28 -15.21 -0.36
C SER A 197 -3.91 -14.32 0.71
N GLU A 198 -4.28 -14.87 1.85
CA GLU A 198 -4.86 -14.12 2.97
C GLU A 198 -3.88 -13.98 4.12
N THR A 199 -3.80 -12.79 4.71
CA THR A 199 -3.03 -12.53 5.94
C THR A 199 -3.80 -11.61 6.86
N ALA A 200 -3.54 -11.73 8.14
CA ALA A 200 -4.07 -10.81 9.14
C ALA A 200 -2.89 -10.20 9.90
N VAL A 201 -2.89 -8.88 10.00
CA VAL A 201 -1.86 -8.11 10.72
C VAL A 201 -2.52 -7.21 11.76
N THR A 202 -1.80 -6.96 12.85
CA THR A 202 -2.27 -6.13 13.96
C THR A 202 -1.23 -5.07 14.29
N SER A 203 -1.70 -3.89 14.66
CA SER A 203 -0.87 -2.83 15.24
C SER A 203 -1.60 -2.21 16.43
N GLY A 204 -0.86 -1.87 17.48
CA GLY A 204 -1.43 -1.40 18.73
C GLY A 204 -0.56 -0.38 19.45
N THR A 205 -1.19 0.64 20.04
CA THR A 205 -0.53 1.71 20.80
C THR A 205 -1.25 1.94 22.12
N GLY A 206 -0.55 2.54 23.10
CA GLY A 206 -1.10 2.85 24.42
C GLY A 206 -1.56 1.59 25.16
N ILE A 207 -2.81 1.57 25.62
CA ILE A 207 -3.41 0.39 26.28
C ILE A 207 -3.46 -0.87 25.40
N PHE A 208 -3.31 -0.73 24.07
CA PHE A 208 -3.27 -1.82 23.10
C PHE A 208 -1.84 -2.22 22.71
N LYS A 209 -0.80 -1.76 23.42
CA LYS A 209 0.58 -2.12 23.07
C LYS A 209 0.85 -3.63 23.22
N ASN A 210 0.23 -4.28 24.20
CA ASN A 210 0.32 -5.73 24.39
C ASN A 210 -0.92 -6.42 23.83
N VAL A 211 -0.74 -7.26 22.81
CA VAL A 211 -1.81 -8.03 22.14
C VAL A 211 -2.53 -8.97 23.10
N ASP A 212 -1.87 -9.42 24.17
CA ASP A 212 -2.46 -10.32 25.17
C ASP A 212 -3.25 -9.59 26.28
N SER A 213 -3.40 -8.27 26.17
CA SER A 213 -4.18 -7.50 27.15
C SER A 213 -5.68 -7.73 27.03
N ASN A 214 -6.40 -7.57 28.15
CA ASN A 214 -7.87 -7.66 28.19
C ASN A 214 -8.53 -6.75 27.14
N SER A 215 -7.98 -5.56 26.90
CA SER A 215 -8.47 -4.60 25.89
C SER A 215 -8.51 -5.20 24.47
N TRP A 216 -7.49 -5.97 24.09
CA TRP A 216 -7.49 -6.69 22.80
C TRP A 216 -8.48 -7.84 22.80
N GLY A 217 -8.60 -8.57 23.93
CA GLY A 217 -9.61 -9.60 24.12
C GLY A 217 -11.03 -9.08 23.89
N ASP A 218 -11.35 -7.91 24.45
CA ASP A 218 -12.64 -7.23 24.27
C ASP A 218 -12.86 -6.84 22.81
N LEU A 219 -11.87 -6.22 22.16
CA LEU A 219 -11.94 -5.84 20.75
C LEU A 219 -12.19 -7.07 19.85
N ILE A 220 -11.42 -8.13 20.03
CA ILE A 220 -11.54 -9.36 19.24
C ILE A 220 -12.91 -10.01 19.49
N SER A 221 -13.40 -10.00 20.72
CA SER A 221 -14.72 -10.55 21.06
C SER A 221 -15.85 -9.78 20.37
N LEU A 222 -15.77 -8.45 20.35
CA LEU A 222 -16.72 -7.58 19.62
C LEU A 222 -16.70 -7.84 18.11
N LEU A 223 -15.52 -8.09 17.54
CA LEU A 223 -15.40 -8.45 16.13
C LEU A 223 -16.01 -9.84 15.85
N LYS A 224 -15.69 -10.85 16.67
CA LYS A 224 -16.17 -12.24 16.53
C LYS A 224 -17.69 -12.38 16.66
N PHE A 225 -18.32 -11.61 17.56
CA PHE A 225 -19.78 -11.65 17.79
C PHE A 225 -20.60 -11.44 16.51
N ARG A 226 -20.01 -10.84 15.47
CA ARG A 226 -20.66 -10.59 14.19
C ARG A 226 -19.93 -11.23 13.01
N GLY A 227 -19.42 -12.45 13.19
CA GLY A 227 -18.97 -13.32 12.10
C GLY A 227 -17.54 -13.10 11.64
N PHE A 228 -16.72 -12.37 12.40
CA PHE A 228 -15.29 -12.24 12.11
C PHE A 228 -14.54 -13.50 12.53
N SER A 229 -13.81 -14.11 11.60
CA SER A 229 -12.89 -15.21 11.87
C SER A 229 -11.46 -14.76 11.58
N ILE A 230 -10.60 -14.74 12.60
CA ILE A 230 -9.16 -14.57 12.40
C ILE A 230 -8.64 -15.88 11.84
N LYS A 231 -8.40 -15.93 10.53
CA LYS A 231 -7.47 -16.91 9.99
C LYS A 231 -6.07 -16.45 10.40
N LYS A 232 -5.49 -17.09 11.41
CA LYS A 232 -4.06 -16.91 11.71
C LYS A 232 -3.30 -17.45 10.51
N SER A 233 -2.53 -16.62 9.82
CA SER A 233 -1.46 -17.14 8.98
C SER A 233 -0.41 -17.81 9.90
N PRO A 234 0.34 -18.81 9.41
CA PRO A 234 1.35 -19.47 10.22
C PRO A 234 2.36 -18.46 10.73
N THR A 235 2.63 -18.50 12.03
CA THR A 235 3.80 -17.87 12.63
C THR A 235 5.04 -18.57 12.08
N THR A 236 5.66 -18.01 11.04
CA THR A 236 7.10 -18.03 10.68
C THR A 236 7.28 -17.81 9.18
N SER A 237 7.95 -16.72 8.79
CA SER A 237 8.76 -16.64 7.56
C SER A 237 8.08 -16.89 6.19
N ASP A 238 6.78 -16.70 6.04
CA ASP A 238 6.15 -16.76 4.70
C ASP A 238 6.04 -15.34 4.11
N CYS A 239 6.59 -15.15 2.91
CA CYS A 239 6.48 -13.89 2.20
C CYS A 239 5.00 -13.60 1.87
N TRP A 240 4.46 -12.49 2.36
CA TRP A 240 3.06 -12.10 2.11
C TRP A 240 2.75 -11.95 0.61
N CYS A 241 3.70 -11.40 -0.14
CA CYS A 241 3.58 -11.27 -1.59
C CYS A 241 3.80 -12.62 -2.26
N PRO A 242 2.83 -13.16 -3.03
CA PRO A 242 2.97 -14.43 -3.73
C PRO A 242 4.10 -14.48 -4.76
N PHE A 243 4.64 -13.33 -5.16
CA PHE A 243 5.71 -13.18 -6.16
C PHE A 243 7.08 -12.95 -5.53
N GLN A 244 7.18 -12.84 -4.20
CA GLN A 244 8.48 -12.80 -3.53
C GLN A 244 9.01 -14.23 -3.39
N ILE A 245 10.03 -14.55 -4.18
CA ILE A 245 10.83 -15.76 -4.02
C ILE A 245 11.73 -15.53 -2.81
N SER A 246 11.53 -16.30 -1.73
CA SER A 246 12.56 -16.38 -0.70
C SER A 246 13.76 -17.14 -1.29
N PRO A 247 14.98 -16.57 -1.29
CA PRO A 247 16.15 -17.35 -1.65
C PRO A 247 16.33 -18.43 -0.58
N SER A 248 16.24 -19.70 -0.96
CA SER A 248 16.82 -20.76 -0.14
C SER A 248 18.34 -20.55 -0.09
N PRO A 249 19.03 -20.84 1.04
CA PRO A 249 20.46 -20.50 1.20
C PRO A 249 21.43 -21.28 0.31
N SER A 250 20.97 -22.08 -0.65
CA SER A 250 21.81 -23.10 -1.31
C SER A 250 21.92 -23.00 -2.83
N ALA A 251 21.49 -21.90 -3.48
CA ALA A 251 21.70 -21.75 -4.92
C ALA A 251 21.94 -20.31 -5.37
N ILE A 252 23.08 -19.73 -4.99
CA ILE A 252 23.66 -18.58 -5.71
C ILE A 252 24.87 -19.11 -6.49
N ALA A 253 24.61 -19.74 -7.63
CA ALA A 253 25.53 -19.70 -8.76
C ALA A 253 24.97 -18.64 -9.70
N CYS A 254 25.29 -17.38 -9.41
CA CYS A 254 24.86 -16.23 -10.20
C CYS A 254 25.58 -16.28 -11.55
N THR A 255 24.89 -16.73 -12.60
CA THR A 255 25.27 -16.42 -13.97
C THR A 255 24.79 -15.01 -14.24
N THR A 256 25.73 -14.08 -14.41
CA THR A 256 25.48 -12.66 -14.68
C THR A 256 24.80 -12.49 -16.03
N VAL A 257 23.46 -12.42 -16.04
CA VAL A 257 22.72 -11.87 -17.17
C VAL A 257 22.75 -10.35 -17.04
N GLY A 258 23.42 -9.68 -17.98
CA GLY A 258 23.61 -8.24 -17.98
C GLY A 258 22.29 -7.48 -17.85
N ALA A 259 22.21 -6.58 -16.87
CA ALA A 259 21.05 -5.74 -16.65
C ALA A 259 20.76 -4.86 -17.88
N ASN A 260 19.52 -4.86 -18.35
CA ASN A 260 19.06 -3.99 -19.42
C ASN A 260 18.99 -2.54 -18.88
N LEU A 261 20.03 -1.74 -19.14
CA LEU A 261 20.20 -0.36 -18.68
C LEU A 261 18.96 0.54 -18.90
N PRO A 262 18.26 0.46 -20.06
CA PRO A 262 16.98 1.14 -20.27
C PRO A 262 15.90 0.79 -19.25
N MET A 263 15.77 -0.49 -18.88
CA MET A 263 14.75 -0.97 -17.95
C MET A 263 15.03 -0.49 -16.52
N VAL A 264 16.29 -0.51 -16.11
CA VAL A 264 16.73 0.02 -14.80
C VAL A 264 16.47 1.53 -14.73
N SER A 265 16.83 2.28 -15.79
CA SER A 265 16.57 3.72 -15.86
C SER A 265 15.07 4.06 -15.81
N ALA A 266 14.22 3.24 -16.43
CA ALA A 266 12.77 3.41 -16.39
C ALA A 266 12.21 3.18 -14.99
N VAL A 267 12.64 2.11 -14.30
CA VAL A 267 12.21 1.81 -12.92
C VAL A 267 12.64 2.91 -11.94
N THR A 268 13.89 3.37 -12.02
CA THR A 268 14.38 4.46 -11.15
C THR A 268 13.59 5.75 -11.36
N LYS A 269 13.28 6.12 -12.61
CA LYS A 269 12.45 7.29 -12.91
C LYS A 269 11.03 7.17 -12.38
N ILE A 270 10.44 5.97 -12.40
CA ILE A 270 9.09 5.73 -11.84
C ILE A 270 9.13 5.98 -10.32
N ILE A 271 10.11 5.44 -9.62
CA ILE A 271 10.24 5.57 -8.15
C ILE A 271 10.49 7.04 -7.76
N GLU A 272 11.36 7.74 -8.48
CA GLU A 272 11.64 9.16 -8.23
C GLU A 272 10.40 10.06 -8.47
N VAL A 273 9.62 9.77 -9.51
CA VAL A 273 8.40 10.54 -9.85
C VAL A 273 7.28 10.30 -8.83
N LEU A 274 7.24 9.10 -8.21
CA LEU A 274 6.28 8.71 -7.18
C LEU A 274 6.58 9.29 -5.79
N GLY A 275 7.73 9.96 -5.61
CA GLY A 275 7.94 10.89 -4.48
C GLY A 275 8.49 10.29 -3.19
N GLU A 276 9.23 9.18 -3.25
CA GLU A 276 10.03 8.72 -2.11
C GLU A 276 11.24 9.65 -1.91
N ARG A 277 11.10 10.65 -1.03
CA ARG A 277 12.26 11.27 -0.38
C ARG A 277 12.72 10.36 0.74
N ALA A 278 13.87 9.71 0.56
CA ALA A 278 14.62 9.17 1.68
C ALA A 278 14.96 10.31 2.65
N PHE A 279 14.32 10.31 3.82
CA PHE A 279 14.72 11.00 5.03
C PHE A 279 15.06 9.88 6.03
N GLY A 280 16.21 9.80 6.68
CA GLY A 280 17.45 10.57 6.73
C GLY A 280 18.23 10.00 7.92
N ASP A 281 19.55 9.84 7.82
CA ASP A 281 20.38 9.75 9.02
C ASP A 281 21.79 10.27 8.75
N SER A 282 22.31 10.95 9.77
CA SER A 282 23.58 11.67 9.81
C SER A 282 24.76 10.75 10.13
N GLY A 283 25.73 10.67 9.23
CA GLY A 283 27.02 10.00 9.40
C GLY A 283 27.74 9.87 8.04
N PRO A 284 29.09 9.84 7.96
CA PRO A 284 29.78 9.86 6.68
C PRO A 284 29.64 8.49 6.02
N VAL A 285 28.73 8.39 5.06
CA VAL A 285 28.55 7.19 4.24
C VAL A 285 29.47 7.34 3.03
N CYS A 286 30.48 6.46 2.93
CA CYS A 286 31.18 6.20 1.68
C CYS A 286 30.14 5.98 0.59
N SER A 287 30.17 6.79 -0.47
CA SER A 287 29.18 6.71 -1.51
C SER A 287 29.34 5.39 -2.28
N LEU A 288 28.25 4.75 -2.68
CA LEU A 288 28.28 3.67 -3.66
C LEU A 288 28.91 4.12 -5.01
N ALA A 289 29.06 5.44 -5.23
CA ALA A 289 29.83 5.97 -6.34
C ALA A 289 31.35 5.78 -6.16
N ASP A 290 31.87 5.79 -4.93
CA ASP A 290 33.30 5.56 -4.64
C ASP A 290 33.70 4.08 -4.80
N GLU A 291 32.78 3.14 -4.57
CA GLU A 291 33.00 1.71 -4.86
C GLU A 291 32.92 1.40 -6.36
N LEU A 292 32.01 2.05 -7.09
CA LEU A 292 31.93 1.89 -8.55
C LEU A 292 33.15 2.49 -9.26
N GLN A 293 33.72 3.58 -8.75
CA GLN A 293 34.91 4.20 -9.30
C GLN A 293 36.19 3.38 -9.01
N LYS A 294 36.25 2.63 -7.89
CA LYS A 294 37.33 1.68 -7.60
C LYS A 294 37.30 0.44 -8.51
N CYS A 295 36.12 -0.08 -8.82
CA CYS A 295 35.99 -1.20 -9.77
C CYS A 295 36.40 -0.81 -11.21
N GLN A 296 36.22 0.46 -11.59
CA GLN A 296 36.58 0.95 -12.92
C GLN A 296 38.11 1.12 -13.08
N VAL A 297 38.82 1.49 -12.00
CA VAL A 297 40.29 1.64 -12.02
C VAL A 297 41.02 0.28 -12.03
N GLN A 298 40.44 -0.78 -11.45
CA GLN A 298 41.04 -2.12 -11.53
C GLN A 298 40.93 -2.77 -12.93
N TYR A 299 39.93 -2.38 -13.73
CA TYR A 299 39.71 -2.99 -15.05
C TYR A 299 40.58 -2.40 -16.18
N GLU A 300 41.13 -1.19 -15.99
CA GLU A 300 42.05 -0.56 -16.96
C GLU A 300 43.54 -0.88 -16.70
N GLY A 301 43.89 -1.44 -15.54
CA GLY A 301 45.26 -1.79 -15.17
C GLY A 301 45.76 -3.15 -15.67
N GLU A 302 44.89 -4.06 -16.11
CA GLU A 302 45.27 -5.43 -16.51
C GLU A 302 45.36 -5.66 -18.04
N ARG A 303 45.30 -4.60 -18.86
CA ARG A 303 45.40 -4.71 -20.33
C ARG A 303 46.71 -4.25 -20.97
N TYR A 304 47.72 -3.85 -20.18
CA TYR A 304 49.07 -3.60 -20.70
C TYR A 304 50.13 -4.18 -19.76
N GLY A 305 50.63 -5.35 -20.09
CA GLY A 305 51.83 -5.91 -19.46
C GLY A 305 51.84 -7.44 -19.43
N LEU A 306 52.19 -8.06 -20.55
CA LEU A 306 52.94 -9.33 -20.65
C LEU A 306 53.25 -9.58 -22.15
N LEU A 307 54.23 -8.82 -22.65
CA LEU A 307 55.28 -9.32 -23.53
C LEU A 307 56.55 -9.37 -22.68
#